data_AF-A0A6I2YG58-F1
#
_entry.id   AF-A0A6I2YG58-F1
#
_cell.length_a   1.000
_cell.length_b   1.000
_cell.length_c   1.000
_cell.angle_alpha   90.00
_cell.angle_beta   90.00
_cell.angle_gamma   90.00
#
_symmetry.space_group_name_H-M   'P 1'
#
loop_
_entity.id
_entity.type
_entity.pdbx_description
1 polymer ?
#
loop_
_entity_poly.entity_id
_entity_poly.type
_entity_poly.pdbx_seq_one_letter_code
_entity_poly.pdbx_strand_id
1 'polypeptide(L)'
;MGENRREYRMSNRAVQSQYSNTLKRSMVIVILVMAFSAFAIMMLTPSSFGSSTSSSAGKSPNETAALKSTKWATNVTAKIGNGSWTFSTDGIPASKFMASYYAIPKDPLNVSAAGASIGATSTEVKAKQYSYTLPLIPKWSSTTTSAPMGPIGVMLSGAVLYNPYEAGGAKTVATSDNFFVTSNGVTASFLDSCNSHPNPFDFHYHGLPTCLVAFATGQKVSVTPVVSNAGTTTAAVKKTNAASKKPVLVGYSFDGYGIYDNIAMNGTTIPVSALDECNGIVSSVPGYSKAIYHYILENVKNEHSSLRCFHGVVSSAYTQALQNMVNNAKGGPPQGGPPPQTSSPSHMNTGRFAATAQGLAANSGKDALLLAQLKSLTKNTPC
;
A
#
# COMPACT_ATOMS: atom_id res chain seq x y z
N MET A 1 -64.04 -31.08 27.07
CA MET A 1 -62.59 -31.21 26.75
C MET A 1 -62.33 -32.13 25.54
N GLY A 2 -63.08 -31.99 24.43
CA GLY A 2 -62.98 -32.87 23.25
C GLY A 2 -62.77 -32.17 21.90
N GLU A 3 -63.19 -30.91 21.74
CA GLU A 3 -63.14 -30.21 20.45
C GLU A 3 -61.78 -29.54 20.14
N ASN A 4 -61.14 -28.88 21.11
CA ASN A 4 -59.85 -28.20 20.88
C ASN A 4 -58.65 -29.12 20.55
N ARG A 5 -58.78 -30.45 20.70
CA ARG A 5 -57.72 -31.41 20.30
C ARG A 5 -57.85 -31.90 18.85
N ARG A 6 -59.01 -31.75 18.20
CA ARG A 6 -59.21 -32.15 16.80
C ARG A 6 -58.69 -31.09 15.83
N GLU A 7 -58.91 -29.81 16.11
CA GLU A 7 -58.44 -28.71 15.25
C GLU A 7 -56.90 -28.61 15.20
N TYR A 8 -56.22 -28.81 16.33
CA TYR A 8 -54.76 -28.81 16.39
C TYR A 8 -54.13 -29.96 15.57
N ARG A 9 -54.76 -31.14 15.56
CA ARG A 9 -54.28 -32.29 14.77
C ARG A 9 -54.54 -32.14 13.26
N MET A 10 -55.60 -31.44 12.86
CA MET A 10 -55.88 -31.17 11.44
C MET A 10 -54.93 -30.11 10.87
N SER A 11 -54.63 -29.06 11.64
CA SER A 11 -53.65 -28.03 11.24
C SER A 11 -52.26 -28.60 10.98
N ASN A 12 -51.76 -29.49 11.86
CA ASN A 12 -50.43 -30.08 11.68
C ASN A 12 -50.33 -31.04 10.49
N ARG A 13 -51.41 -31.74 10.12
CA ARG A 13 -51.42 -32.61 8.93
C ARG A 13 -51.43 -31.80 7.62
N ALA A 14 -52.11 -30.67 7.59
CA ALA A 14 -52.12 -29.78 6.42
C ALA A 14 -50.74 -29.16 6.16
N VAL A 15 -50.05 -28.71 7.21
CA VAL A 15 -48.71 -28.11 7.11
C VAL A 15 -47.66 -29.13 6.65
N GLN A 16 -47.70 -30.38 7.16
CA GLN A 16 -46.75 -31.42 6.71
C GLN A 16 -47.00 -31.90 5.27
N SER A 17 -48.26 -31.90 4.81
CA SER A 17 -48.60 -32.23 3.43
C SER A 17 -48.06 -31.18 2.44
N GLN A 18 -48.14 -29.89 2.77
CA GLN A 18 -47.58 -28.81 1.94
C GLN A 18 -46.05 -28.87 1.84
N TYR A 19 -45.33 -29.18 2.93
CA TYR A 19 -43.87 -29.30 2.90
C TYR A 19 -43.41 -30.51 2.06
N SER A 20 -44.09 -31.67 2.16
CA SER A 20 -43.73 -32.87 1.40
C SER A 20 -43.92 -32.70 -0.12
N ASN A 21 -44.98 -32.02 -0.54
CA ASN A 21 -45.25 -31.79 -1.96
C ASN A 21 -44.31 -30.76 -2.61
N THR A 22 -43.82 -29.79 -1.82
CA THR A 22 -42.88 -28.76 -2.31
C THR A 22 -41.47 -29.34 -2.49
N LEU A 23 -41.00 -30.18 -1.57
CA LEU A 23 -39.72 -30.90 -1.68
C LEU A 23 -39.69 -31.89 -2.86
N LYS A 24 -40.80 -32.61 -3.11
CA LYS A 24 -40.92 -33.51 -4.27
C LYS A 24 -40.90 -32.77 -5.61
N ARG A 25 -41.55 -31.59 -5.70
CA ARG A 25 -41.51 -30.76 -6.92
C ARG A 25 -40.12 -30.17 -7.18
N SER A 26 -39.38 -29.78 -6.15
CA SER A 26 -38.01 -29.26 -6.29
C SER A 26 -37.00 -30.34 -6.71
N MET A 27 -37.12 -31.58 -6.23
CA MET A 27 -36.21 -32.66 -6.67
C MET A 27 -36.44 -33.12 -8.11
N VAL A 28 -37.68 -33.10 -8.61
CA VAL A 28 -37.99 -33.46 -10.01
C VAL A 28 -37.41 -32.42 -10.99
N ILE A 29 -37.39 -31.14 -10.63
CA ILE A 29 -36.80 -30.07 -11.46
C ILE A 29 -35.27 -30.19 -11.51
N VAL A 30 -34.61 -30.58 -10.42
CA VAL A 30 -33.15 -30.77 -10.39
C VAL A 30 -32.71 -31.98 -11.23
N ILE A 31 -33.51 -33.05 -11.26
CA ILE A 31 -33.20 -34.26 -12.07
C ILE A 31 -33.44 -34.02 -13.57
N LEU A 32 -34.45 -33.22 -13.95
CA LEU A 32 -34.70 -32.85 -15.36
C LEU A 32 -33.64 -31.90 -15.93
N VAL A 33 -33.05 -31.01 -15.11
CA VAL A 33 -31.97 -30.10 -15.56
C VAL A 33 -30.64 -30.84 -15.72
N MET A 34 -30.41 -31.91 -14.95
CA MET A 34 -29.19 -32.74 -15.10
C MET A 34 -29.27 -33.78 -16.23
N ALA A 35 -30.46 -34.06 -16.79
CA ALA A 35 -30.63 -35.03 -17.88
C ALA A 35 -30.57 -34.43 -19.31
N PHE A 36 -30.59 -33.09 -19.46
CA PHE A 36 -30.60 -32.42 -20.77
C PHE A 36 -29.26 -31.80 -21.22
N SER A 37 -28.18 -31.99 -20.47
CA SER A 37 -26.85 -31.46 -20.81
C SER A 37 -25.86 -32.52 -21.33
N ALA A 38 -26.37 -33.70 -21.70
CA ALA A 38 -25.56 -34.81 -22.23
C ALA A 38 -25.97 -35.20 -23.65
N PHE A 39 -26.07 -34.28 -24.61
CA PHE A 39 -26.00 -34.60 -26.05
C PHE A 39 -25.79 -33.34 -26.90
N ALA A 40 -24.54 -32.85 -26.95
CA ALA A 40 -24.06 -31.95 -28.00
C ALA A 40 -22.55 -32.15 -28.16
N ILE A 41 -22.19 -33.28 -28.80
CA ILE A 41 -20.87 -33.47 -29.39
C ILE A 41 -20.82 -32.58 -30.63
N MET A 42 -20.22 -31.40 -30.53
CA MET A 42 -19.87 -30.56 -31.68
C MET A 42 -18.36 -30.38 -31.68
N MET A 43 -17.78 -30.87 -32.77
CA MET A 43 -16.36 -30.83 -33.14
C MET A 43 -15.80 -29.41 -32.95
N LEU A 44 -14.97 -29.23 -31.92
CA LEU A 44 -14.04 -28.12 -31.84
C LEU A 44 -12.63 -28.71 -31.90
N THR A 45 -11.92 -28.27 -32.93
CA THR A 45 -10.50 -28.50 -33.16
C THR A 45 -9.71 -28.24 -31.87
N PRO A 46 -8.59 -28.96 -31.63
CA PRO A 46 -7.74 -28.67 -30.49
C PRO A 46 -7.14 -27.29 -30.71
N SER A 47 -7.77 -26.28 -30.12
CA SER A 47 -7.08 -25.05 -29.81
C SER A 47 -6.02 -25.47 -28.82
N SER A 48 -4.80 -25.56 -29.30
CA SER A 48 -3.60 -25.62 -28.49
C SER A 48 -3.70 -24.50 -27.47
N PHE A 49 -4.20 -24.83 -26.28
CA PHE A 49 -3.77 -24.18 -25.05
C PHE A 49 -2.28 -24.46 -25.01
N GLY A 50 -1.53 -23.55 -25.63
CA GLY A 50 -0.12 -23.42 -25.36
C GLY A 50 -0.04 -23.36 -23.86
N SER A 51 0.46 -24.43 -23.27
CA SER A 51 1.08 -24.37 -21.97
C SER A 51 2.07 -23.22 -22.10
N SER A 52 1.68 -22.05 -21.62
CA SER A 52 2.61 -20.97 -21.43
C SER A 52 3.54 -21.53 -20.38
N THR A 53 4.68 -22.02 -20.85
CA THR A 53 5.85 -22.16 -20.02
C THR A 53 5.92 -20.85 -19.25
N SER A 54 5.66 -20.91 -17.94
CA SER A 54 5.75 -19.76 -17.05
C SER A 54 7.22 -19.38 -17.04
N SER A 55 7.64 -18.65 -18.07
CA SER A 55 9.04 -18.33 -18.27
C SER A 55 9.42 -17.45 -17.10
N SER A 56 10.42 -17.89 -16.34
CA SER A 56 11.07 -17.13 -15.28
C SER A 56 11.46 -15.71 -15.72
N ALA A 57 11.57 -15.47 -17.03
CA ALA A 57 11.83 -14.18 -17.65
C ALA A 57 10.83 -13.06 -17.30
N GLY A 58 9.54 -13.35 -17.10
CA GLY A 58 8.56 -12.33 -16.70
C GLY A 58 8.73 -11.88 -15.25
N LYS A 59 9.29 -12.74 -14.40
CA LYS A 59 9.42 -12.49 -12.96
C LYS A 59 10.63 -11.65 -12.58
N SER A 60 11.56 -11.37 -13.49
CA SER A 60 12.74 -10.54 -13.25
C SER A 60 12.93 -9.55 -14.40
N PRO A 61 12.08 -8.51 -14.48
CA PRO A 61 12.15 -7.47 -15.52
C PRO A 61 13.47 -6.72 -15.51
N ASN A 62 13.83 -6.08 -16.63
CA ASN A 62 14.91 -5.09 -16.65
C ASN A 62 14.32 -3.68 -16.66
N GLU A 63 14.50 -2.96 -15.56
CA GLU A 63 13.90 -1.65 -15.29
C GLU A 63 14.55 -0.50 -16.07
N THR A 64 15.61 -0.73 -16.84
CA THR A 64 16.35 0.33 -17.55
C THR A 64 15.45 1.17 -18.46
N ALA A 65 14.56 0.53 -19.23
CA ALA A 65 13.68 1.25 -20.16
C ALA A 65 12.61 2.05 -19.40
N ALA A 66 11.99 1.44 -18.39
CA ALA A 66 11.00 2.09 -17.53
C ALA A 66 11.61 3.31 -16.83
N LEU A 67 12.77 3.16 -16.18
CA LEU A 67 13.49 4.25 -15.49
C LEU A 67 13.82 5.42 -16.41
N LYS A 68 14.26 5.17 -17.65
CA LYS A 68 14.55 6.23 -18.64
C LYS A 68 13.30 7.00 -19.08
N SER A 69 12.16 6.33 -19.13
CA SER A 69 10.88 6.94 -19.52
C SER A 69 10.09 7.55 -18.35
N THR A 70 10.52 7.27 -17.12
CA THR A 70 9.82 7.68 -15.90
C THR A 70 9.91 9.19 -15.72
N LYS A 71 8.76 9.82 -15.51
CA LYS A 71 8.68 11.23 -15.14
C LYS A 71 8.84 11.35 -13.63
N TRP A 72 10.04 11.72 -13.20
CA TRP A 72 10.34 11.99 -11.79
C TRP A 72 9.91 13.40 -11.39
N ALA A 73 9.54 13.59 -10.12
CA ALA A 73 9.41 14.92 -9.56
C ALA A 73 10.77 15.65 -9.56
N THR A 74 10.74 16.98 -9.54
CA THR A 74 11.95 17.82 -9.69
C THR A 74 12.97 17.68 -8.57
N ASN A 75 12.55 17.20 -7.40
CA ASN A 75 13.41 16.90 -6.25
C ASN A 75 13.97 15.47 -6.28
N VAL A 76 13.76 14.72 -7.36
CA VAL A 76 14.23 13.34 -7.51
C VAL A 76 15.25 13.24 -8.63
N THR A 77 16.36 12.56 -8.36
CA THR A 77 17.34 12.12 -9.36
C THR A 77 17.40 10.60 -9.38
N ALA A 78 17.19 10.00 -10.55
CA ALA A 78 17.39 8.58 -10.79
C ALA A 78 18.60 8.38 -11.70
N LYS A 79 19.72 7.88 -11.14
CA LYS A 79 20.97 7.65 -11.88
C LYS A 79 21.13 6.16 -12.17
N ILE A 80 21.08 5.79 -13.45
CA ILE A 80 21.33 4.42 -13.91
C ILE A 80 22.85 4.18 -13.94
N GLY A 81 23.29 3.10 -13.29
CA GLY A 81 24.66 2.61 -13.28
C GLY A 81 24.78 1.24 -13.96
N ASN A 82 25.85 0.51 -13.63
CA ASN A 82 26.05 -0.85 -14.13
C ASN A 82 25.32 -1.87 -13.24
N GLY A 83 24.20 -2.41 -13.72
CA GLY A 83 23.41 -3.42 -13.01
C GLY A 83 22.51 -2.89 -11.88
N SER A 84 22.64 -1.62 -11.51
CA SER A 84 21.84 -0.95 -10.48
C SER A 84 21.51 0.49 -10.87
N TRP A 85 20.64 1.13 -10.10
CA TRP A 85 20.34 2.55 -10.21
C TRP A 85 20.21 3.17 -8.82
N THR A 86 20.49 4.46 -8.71
CA THR A 86 20.41 5.21 -7.46
C THR A 86 19.29 6.23 -7.54
N PHE A 87 18.37 6.16 -6.59
CA PHE A 87 17.34 7.14 -6.32
C PHE A 87 17.85 8.14 -5.27
N SER A 88 17.87 9.43 -5.59
CA SER A 88 18.26 10.49 -4.66
C SER A 88 17.16 11.54 -4.56
N THR A 89 16.89 12.00 -3.33
CA THR A 89 15.80 12.93 -3.02
C THR A 89 16.06 13.68 -1.72
N ASP A 90 15.33 14.78 -1.49
CA ASP A 90 15.22 15.44 -0.19
C ASP A 90 14.09 14.87 0.69
N GLY A 91 13.37 13.86 0.20
CA GLY A 91 12.32 13.13 0.92
C GLY A 91 10.99 13.86 1.05
N ILE A 92 10.88 15.10 0.56
CA ILE A 92 9.69 15.93 0.71
C ILE A 92 9.08 16.21 -0.67
N PRO A 93 7.88 15.71 -0.96
CA PRO A 93 7.18 16.03 -2.20
C PRO A 93 7.02 17.54 -2.40
N ALA A 94 6.97 17.98 -3.66
CA ALA A 94 6.51 19.32 -3.97
C ALA A 94 5.11 19.56 -3.39
N SER A 95 4.80 20.78 -2.95
CA SER A 95 3.54 21.13 -2.27
C SER A 95 2.27 20.69 -2.99
N LYS A 96 2.29 20.61 -4.33
CA LYS A 96 1.17 20.10 -5.14
C LYS A 96 0.80 18.63 -4.85
N PHE A 97 1.65 17.87 -4.17
CA PHE A 97 1.43 16.47 -3.79
C PHE A 97 1.02 16.30 -2.33
N MET A 98 0.81 17.40 -1.59
CA MET A 98 0.52 17.35 -0.16
C MET A 98 -0.64 18.29 0.17
N ALA A 99 -1.44 17.94 1.17
CA ALA A 99 -2.29 18.94 1.81
C ALA A 99 -1.43 20.01 2.51
N SER A 100 -1.97 21.22 2.70
CA SER A 100 -1.28 22.29 3.45
C SER A 100 -1.29 22.06 4.97
N TYR A 101 -2.26 21.27 5.44
CA TYR A 101 -2.48 20.98 6.85
C TYR A 101 -2.88 19.51 7.04
N TYR A 102 -2.43 18.92 8.13
CA TYR A 102 -2.74 17.54 8.52
C TYR A 102 -3.32 17.48 9.93
N ALA A 103 -4.22 16.53 10.14
CA ALA A 103 -4.69 16.18 11.48
C ALA A 103 -3.64 15.31 12.16
N ILE A 104 -3.17 15.74 13.32
CA ILE A 104 -2.12 15.06 14.08
C ILE A 104 -2.78 14.42 15.31
N PRO A 105 -2.81 13.08 15.41
CA PRO A 105 -3.39 12.42 16.56
C PRO A 105 -2.56 12.74 17.83
N LYS A 106 -3.24 12.82 18.97
CA LYS A 106 -2.57 13.03 20.27
C LYS A 106 -1.58 11.91 20.60
N ASP A 107 -1.93 10.68 20.22
CA ASP A 107 -1.11 9.49 20.34
C ASP A 107 -0.89 8.89 18.96
N PRO A 108 0.34 8.87 18.43
CA PRO A 108 0.63 8.30 17.11
C PRO A 108 0.39 6.79 17.04
N LEU A 109 0.29 6.09 18.19
CA LEU A 109 -0.03 4.67 18.24
C LEU A 109 -1.54 4.38 18.28
N ASN A 110 -2.35 5.41 18.50
CA ASN A 110 -3.80 5.34 18.57
C ASN A 110 -4.41 6.47 17.72
N VAL A 111 -4.52 6.19 16.43
CA VAL A 111 -5.01 7.12 15.40
C VAL A 111 -6.48 7.45 15.67
N SER A 112 -6.75 8.65 16.19
CA SER A 112 -8.12 9.11 16.45
C SER A 112 -8.23 10.64 16.45
N ALA A 113 -9.43 11.14 16.15
CA ALA A 113 -9.74 12.56 16.21
C ALA A 113 -9.74 13.12 17.64
N ALA A 114 -9.87 12.27 18.67
CA ALA A 114 -9.96 12.68 20.05
C ALA A 114 -8.65 13.32 20.54
N GLY A 115 -8.68 14.64 20.75
CA GLY A 115 -7.50 15.41 21.17
C GLY A 115 -6.47 15.64 20.07
N ALA A 116 -6.81 15.36 18.81
CA ALA A 116 -5.96 15.66 17.68
C ALA A 116 -5.83 17.18 17.46
N SER A 117 -4.68 17.60 16.94
CA SER A 117 -4.38 18.98 16.56
C SER A 117 -4.26 19.14 15.05
N ILE A 118 -4.25 20.37 14.55
CA ILE A 118 -3.92 20.67 13.15
C ILE A 118 -2.48 21.17 13.08
N GLY A 119 -1.64 20.52 12.28
CA GLY A 119 -0.29 20.97 11.98
C GLY A 119 -0.15 21.41 10.53
N ALA A 120 0.67 22.42 10.28
CA ALA A 120 1.02 22.85 8.94
C ALA A 120 2.08 21.92 8.35
N THR A 121 1.93 21.49 7.11
CA THR A 121 2.88 20.55 6.47
C THR A 121 4.32 21.09 6.50
N SER A 122 4.50 22.40 6.39
CA SER A 122 5.81 23.07 6.47
C SER A 122 6.51 22.95 7.82
N THR A 123 5.78 22.64 8.91
CA THR A 123 6.34 22.44 10.24
C THR A 123 6.51 20.97 10.59
N GLU A 124 5.67 20.09 10.03
CA GLU A 124 5.66 18.66 10.37
C GLU A 124 6.78 17.86 9.69
N VAL A 125 7.19 18.25 8.48
CA VAL A 125 8.24 17.53 7.74
C VAL A 125 9.39 18.44 7.34
N LYS A 126 10.60 17.90 7.41
CA LYS A 126 11.84 18.61 7.05
C LYS A 126 12.60 17.84 5.99
N ALA A 127 13.08 18.58 4.99
CA ALA A 127 13.92 18.06 3.93
C ALA A 127 15.19 17.41 4.49
N LYS A 128 15.49 16.21 3.99
CA LYS A 128 16.68 15.42 4.33
C LYS A 128 17.15 14.66 3.10
N GLN A 129 18.45 14.66 2.87
CA GLN A 129 19.01 13.99 1.71
C GLN A 129 19.00 12.47 1.92
N TYR A 130 18.30 11.77 1.03
CA TYR A 130 18.26 10.33 0.96
C TYR A 130 18.83 9.85 -0.36
N SER A 131 19.50 8.70 -0.31
CA SER A 131 20.06 8.03 -1.48
C SER A 131 19.88 6.54 -1.29
N TYR A 132 19.25 5.88 -2.26
CA TYR A 132 18.91 4.47 -2.22
C TYR A 132 19.33 3.79 -3.52
N THR A 133 20.09 2.70 -3.44
CA THR A 133 20.52 1.93 -4.61
C THR A 133 19.70 0.66 -4.76
N LEU A 134 19.08 0.49 -5.93
CA LEU A 134 18.18 -0.59 -6.29
C LEU A 134 18.73 -1.36 -7.49
N PRO A 135 18.47 -2.67 -7.62
CA PRO A 135 18.91 -3.43 -8.79
C PRO A 135 18.13 -2.99 -10.05
N LEU A 136 18.77 -3.02 -11.21
CA LEU A 136 18.07 -2.85 -12.50
C LEU A 136 17.27 -4.08 -12.90
N ILE A 137 17.69 -5.25 -12.40
CA ILE A 137 17.03 -6.53 -12.63
C ILE A 137 16.75 -7.14 -11.25
N PRO A 138 15.55 -6.92 -10.68
CA PRO A 138 15.21 -7.52 -9.40
C PRO A 138 15.21 -9.05 -9.49
N LYS A 139 15.69 -9.70 -8.42
CA LYS A 139 15.81 -11.16 -8.35
C LYS A 139 14.57 -11.74 -7.70
N TRP A 140 13.81 -12.52 -8.46
CA TRP A 140 12.64 -13.24 -7.96
C TRP A 140 13.00 -14.26 -6.87
N SER A 141 12.13 -14.37 -5.87
CA SER A 141 12.10 -15.41 -4.86
C SER A 141 10.71 -16.06 -4.80
N SER A 142 10.67 -17.39 -4.72
CA SER A 142 9.44 -18.14 -4.44
C SER A 142 9.04 -18.07 -2.96
N THR A 143 9.94 -17.62 -2.09
CA THR A 143 9.66 -17.35 -0.67
C THR A 143 9.56 -15.84 -0.47
N THR A 144 8.46 -15.40 0.12
CA THR A 144 8.20 -13.98 0.36
C THR A 144 8.91 -13.49 1.63
N THR A 145 9.26 -12.21 1.65
CA THR A 145 9.78 -11.51 2.84
C THR A 145 8.71 -10.54 3.32
N SER A 146 8.25 -10.65 4.56
CA SER A 146 7.26 -9.70 5.11
C SER A 146 7.76 -8.26 5.03
N ALA A 147 6.85 -7.35 4.67
CA ALA A 147 7.11 -5.91 4.64
C ALA A 147 6.72 -5.34 6.02
N PRO A 148 7.68 -5.02 6.90
CA PRO A 148 7.37 -4.61 8.26
C PRO A 148 7.00 -3.13 8.27
N MET A 149 6.80 -2.57 9.48
CA MET A 149 6.54 -1.15 9.65
C MET A 149 7.71 -0.31 9.11
N GLY A 150 7.38 0.86 8.56
CA GLY A 150 8.35 1.78 7.97
C GLY A 150 8.39 1.73 6.43
N PRO A 151 9.44 2.32 5.83
CA PRO A 151 9.53 2.48 4.38
C PRO A 151 9.81 1.15 3.68
N ILE A 152 9.03 0.86 2.64
CA ILE A 152 9.07 -0.36 1.82
C ILE A 152 9.38 -0.10 0.34
N GLY A 153 9.39 1.18 -0.07
CA GLY A 153 9.72 1.60 -1.41
C GLY A 153 9.87 3.11 -1.54
N VAL A 154 10.19 3.55 -2.75
CA VAL A 154 10.32 4.96 -3.14
C VAL A 154 9.26 5.33 -4.18
N MET A 155 8.74 6.55 -4.10
CA MET A 155 7.66 7.03 -4.96
C MET A 155 8.13 8.14 -5.89
N LEU A 156 7.42 8.38 -7.00
CA LEU A 156 7.79 9.39 -8.00
C LEU A 156 7.99 10.80 -7.45
N SER A 157 7.38 11.11 -6.30
CA SER A 157 7.46 12.40 -5.62
C SER A 157 8.70 12.62 -4.75
N GLY A 158 9.53 11.60 -4.51
CA GLY A 158 10.63 11.68 -3.55
C GLY A 158 10.32 11.09 -2.18
N ALA A 159 9.05 11.12 -1.76
CA ALA A 159 8.59 10.41 -0.57
C ALA A 159 8.67 8.87 -0.69
N VAL A 160 8.58 8.22 0.45
CA VAL A 160 8.62 6.75 0.58
C VAL A 160 7.21 6.16 0.63
N LEU A 161 7.11 4.88 0.29
CA LEU A 161 5.89 4.09 0.50
C LEU A 161 6.02 3.31 1.80
N TYR A 162 4.97 3.27 2.61
CA TYR A 162 4.85 2.40 3.77
C TYR A 162 3.91 1.22 3.46
N ASN A 163 3.96 0.19 4.30
CA ASN A 163 2.99 -0.90 4.27
C ASN A 163 1.57 -0.36 4.59
N PRO A 164 0.49 -1.15 4.52
CA PRO A 164 -0.87 -0.62 4.66
C PRO A 164 -1.24 -0.15 6.08
N TYR A 165 -0.35 -0.28 7.07
CA TYR A 165 -0.63 -0.05 8.48
C TYR A 165 0.09 1.18 9.04
N GLU A 166 -0.59 1.93 9.90
CA GLU A 166 -0.08 3.18 10.52
C GLU A 166 0.58 2.94 11.88
N ALA A 167 -0.04 2.07 12.70
CA ALA A 167 0.39 1.80 14.07
C ALA A 167 -0.25 0.53 14.66
N GLY A 168 0.02 0.26 15.96
CA GLY A 168 -0.68 -0.76 16.74
C GLY A 168 -0.27 -2.22 16.48
N GLY A 169 0.88 -2.45 15.84
CA GLY A 169 1.37 -3.79 15.51
C GLY A 169 0.62 -4.43 14.34
N ALA A 170 0.48 -3.70 13.23
CA ALA A 170 -0.17 -4.15 11.99
C ALA A 170 -1.67 -4.48 12.12
N LYS A 171 -2.40 -3.73 12.95
CA LYS A 171 -3.85 -3.93 13.16
C LYS A 171 -4.70 -2.85 12.49
N THR A 172 -4.17 -1.64 12.39
CA THR A 172 -4.91 -0.48 11.90
C THR A 172 -4.49 -0.17 10.48
N VAL A 173 -5.39 -0.41 9.52
CA VAL A 173 -5.19 -0.06 8.12
C VAL A 173 -5.38 1.44 7.94
N ALA A 174 -4.34 2.13 7.46
CA ALA A 174 -4.29 3.57 7.24
C ALA A 174 -5.51 4.12 6.50
N THR A 175 -5.81 3.49 5.37
CA THR A 175 -6.85 3.91 4.42
C THR A 175 -8.27 3.64 4.93
N SER A 176 -8.40 2.83 5.99
CA SER A 176 -9.67 2.58 6.68
C SER A 176 -9.87 3.47 7.91
N ASP A 177 -8.79 3.85 8.59
CA ASP A 177 -8.82 4.59 9.86
C ASP A 177 -8.44 6.07 9.71
N ASN A 178 -8.81 6.66 8.58
CA ASN A 178 -8.53 8.06 8.29
C ASN A 178 -9.59 8.98 8.93
N PHE A 179 -9.19 9.97 9.73
CA PHE A 179 -10.08 10.94 10.34
C PHE A 179 -9.79 12.37 9.89
N PHE A 180 -10.68 13.31 10.24
CA PHE A 180 -10.45 14.74 10.06
C PHE A 180 -10.82 15.54 11.30
N VAL A 181 -10.23 16.72 11.43
CA VAL A 181 -10.59 17.71 12.46
C VAL A 181 -10.74 19.08 11.81
N THR A 182 -11.62 19.90 12.39
CA THR A 182 -11.80 21.29 12.00
C THR A 182 -11.51 22.18 13.20
N SER A 183 -10.61 23.15 13.02
CA SER A 183 -10.28 24.14 14.04
C SER A 183 -9.97 25.47 13.37
N ASN A 184 -10.50 26.57 13.90
CA ASN A 184 -10.31 27.93 13.38
C ASN A 184 -10.60 28.05 11.85
N GLY A 185 -11.63 27.35 11.36
CA GLY A 185 -12.00 27.37 9.94
C GLY A 185 -11.08 26.55 9.01
N VAL A 186 -10.02 25.95 9.54
CA VAL A 186 -9.16 25.02 8.80
C VAL A 186 -9.66 23.60 9.03
N THR A 187 -9.84 22.84 7.96
CA THR A 187 -10.13 21.41 8.02
C THR A 187 -8.93 20.63 7.51
N ALA A 188 -8.48 19.66 8.29
CA ALA A 188 -7.35 18.80 7.97
C ALA A 188 -7.72 17.34 8.22
N SER A 189 -7.28 16.44 7.36
CA SER A 189 -7.41 14.99 7.54
C SER A 189 -6.07 14.37 7.93
N PHE A 190 -6.12 13.17 8.49
CA PHE A 190 -4.93 12.41 8.83
C PHE A 190 -4.21 11.96 7.55
N LEU A 191 -4.87 11.19 6.68
CA LEU A 191 -4.47 10.98 5.29
C LEU A 191 -5.13 12.01 4.39
N ASP A 192 -4.37 12.58 3.46
CA ASP A 192 -4.91 13.41 2.39
C ASP A 192 -5.55 12.57 1.26
N SER A 193 -6.06 13.26 0.22
CA SER A 193 -6.67 12.59 -0.94
C SER A 193 -5.69 11.75 -1.78
N CYS A 194 -4.39 11.82 -1.50
CA CYS A 194 -3.34 11.01 -2.11
C CYS A 194 -2.96 9.77 -1.30
N ASN A 195 -3.70 9.45 -0.22
CA ASN A 195 -3.34 8.38 0.70
C ASN A 195 -1.96 8.61 1.34
N SER A 196 -1.60 9.87 1.61
CA SER A 196 -0.35 10.24 2.26
C SER A 196 -0.55 11.13 3.46
N HIS A 197 0.46 11.13 4.33
CA HIS A 197 0.56 12.05 5.46
C HIS A 197 2.01 12.18 5.96
N PRO A 198 2.31 13.24 6.72
CA PRO A 198 3.58 13.38 7.41
C PRO A 198 3.60 12.63 8.73
N ASN A 199 4.76 12.12 9.10
CA ASN A 199 5.14 11.88 10.49
C ASN A 199 6.39 12.71 10.82
N PRO A 200 6.86 12.74 12.09
CA PRO A 200 8.05 13.50 12.47
C PRO A 200 9.35 13.07 11.76
N PHE A 201 9.36 11.95 11.05
CA PHE A 201 10.54 11.35 10.42
C PHE A 201 10.57 11.56 8.91
N ASP A 202 9.43 11.46 8.23
CA ASP A 202 9.29 11.56 6.79
C ASP A 202 7.84 11.86 6.34
N PHE A 203 7.68 12.10 5.05
CA PHE A 203 6.39 12.09 4.36
C PHE A 203 6.24 10.77 3.60
N HIS A 204 5.09 10.11 3.71
CA HIS A 204 4.92 8.77 3.16
C HIS A 204 3.48 8.48 2.72
N TYR A 205 3.33 7.42 1.91
CA TYR A 205 2.06 6.93 1.38
C TYR A 205 1.69 5.58 1.98
N HIS A 206 0.40 5.29 2.10
CA HIS A 206 -0.15 3.99 2.56
C HIS A 206 -1.11 3.31 1.57
N GLY A 207 -1.31 3.93 0.40
CA GLY A 207 -2.20 3.42 -0.64
C GLY A 207 -1.95 4.07 -1.98
N LEU A 208 -2.78 3.74 -2.99
CA LEU A 208 -2.64 4.28 -4.34
C LEU A 208 -2.66 5.82 -4.35
N PRO A 209 -1.56 6.51 -4.70
CA PRO A 209 -1.54 7.96 -4.71
C PRO A 209 -2.05 8.50 -6.05
N THR A 210 -3.33 8.83 -6.09
CA THR A 210 -4.00 9.32 -7.31
C THR A 210 -3.36 10.60 -7.88
N CYS A 211 -2.75 11.43 -7.05
CA CYS A 211 -1.95 12.58 -7.50
C CYS A 211 -0.68 12.21 -8.25
N LEU A 212 0.01 11.10 -7.90
CA LEU A 212 1.18 10.65 -8.66
C LEU A 212 0.74 10.07 -10.00
N VAL A 213 -0.40 9.40 -10.05
CA VAL A 213 -0.97 8.94 -11.32
C VAL A 213 -1.34 10.13 -12.21
N ALA A 214 -2.00 11.15 -11.65
CA ALA A 214 -2.29 12.40 -12.36
C ALA A 214 -1.00 13.06 -12.89
N PHE A 215 0.03 13.16 -12.05
CA PHE A 215 1.32 13.72 -12.45
C PHE A 215 2.00 12.94 -13.58
N ALA A 216 2.11 11.63 -13.47
CA ALA A 216 2.74 10.78 -14.47
C ALA A 216 2.01 10.85 -15.83
N THR A 217 0.68 10.98 -15.79
CA THR A 217 -0.19 11.13 -16.97
C THR A 217 -0.33 12.57 -17.48
N GLY A 218 0.32 13.55 -16.85
CA GLY A 218 0.27 14.96 -17.26
C GLY A 218 -1.04 15.67 -16.92
N GLN A 219 -1.86 15.09 -16.06
CA GLN A 219 -3.09 15.70 -15.55
C GLN A 219 -2.79 16.69 -14.43
N LYS A 220 -3.74 17.60 -14.16
CA LYS A 220 -3.64 18.54 -13.05
C LYS A 220 -3.62 17.78 -11.72
N VAL A 221 -2.59 18.02 -10.93
CA VAL A 221 -2.48 17.47 -9.57
C VAL A 221 -3.29 18.36 -8.63
N SER A 222 -4.14 17.74 -7.81
CA SER A 222 -4.89 18.42 -6.75
C SER A 222 -4.93 17.51 -5.53
N VAL A 223 -4.61 18.08 -4.37
CA VAL A 223 -4.66 17.40 -3.09
C VAL A 223 -5.56 18.17 -2.15
N THR A 224 -6.48 17.46 -1.50
CA THR A 224 -7.45 18.05 -0.58
C THR A 224 -7.51 17.23 0.71
N PRO A 225 -7.88 17.86 1.83
CA PRO A 225 -8.33 17.14 3.01
C PRO A 225 -9.47 16.17 2.64
N VAL A 226 -9.51 15.02 3.29
CA VAL A 226 -10.56 14.02 3.11
C VAL A 226 -11.57 14.17 4.24
N VAL A 227 -12.78 14.60 3.90
CA VAL A 227 -13.89 14.81 4.84
C VAL A 227 -15.02 13.82 4.55
N SER A 228 -15.66 13.29 5.59
CA SER A 228 -16.84 12.42 5.45
C SER A 228 -18.09 13.28 5.62
N ASN A 229 -18.99 13.20 4.65
CA ASN A 229 -20.26 13.95 4.70
C ASN A 229 -21.32 13.30 5.62
N ALA A 230 -20.98 12.25 6.38
CA ALA A 230 -21.97 11.38 7.03
C ALA A 230 -21.75 11.16 8.54
N GLY A 231 -21.09 12.10 9.25
CA GLY A 231 -20.94 12.01 10.71
C GLY A 231 -20.08 10.82 11.21
N THR A 232 -19.48 10.05 10.30
CA THR A 232 -18.52 9.00 10.62
C THR A 232 -17.15 9.64 10.83
N THR A 233 -16.51 9.39 11.97
CA THR A 233 -15.15 9.88 12.26
C THR A 233 -14.10 9.37 11.29
N THR A 234 -14.44 8.36 10.46
CA THR A 234 -13.62 7.90 9.35
C THR A 234 -14.12 8.42 8.00
N ALA A 235 -13.31 9.23 7.33
CA ALA A 235 -13.52 9.67 5.95
C ALA A 235 -12.50 8.96 5.07
N ALA A 236 -12.93 7.87 4.45
CA ALA A 236 -12.00 7.15 3.61
C ALA A 236 -11.66 7.94 2.35
N VAL A 237 -10.41 7.79 1.91
CA VAL A 237 -9.95 8.38 0.66
C VAL A 237 -10.82 7.89 -0.51
N LYS A 238 -11.21 8.82 -1.38
CA LYS A 238 -12.14 8.53 -2.48
C LYS A 238 -11.54 7.50 -3.43
N LYS A 239 -12.34 6.50 -3.80
CA LYS A 239 -12.03 5.57 -4.89
C LYS A 239 -12.08 6.30 -6.23
N THR A 240 -11.03 7.03 -6.59
CA THR A 240 -10.83 7.51 -7.96
C THR A 240 -9.73 6.68 -8.58
N ASN A 241 -10.12 5.75 -9.44
CA ASN A 241 -9.19 5.27 -10.45
C ASN A 241 -8.79 6.48 -11.30
N ALA A 242 -7.50 6.64 -11.56
CA ALA A 242 -7.07 7.71 -12.45
C ALA A 242 -7.70 7.52 -13.83
N ALA A 243 -7.93 8.61 -14.56
CA ALA A 243 -8.46 8.52 -15.94
C ALA A 243 -7.46 7.90 -16.94
N SER A 244 -6.39 7.27 -16.47
CA SER A 244 -5.45 6.54 -17.29
C SER A 244 -6.13 5.32 -17.92
N LYS A 245 -5.87 5.09 -19.21
CA LYS A 245 -6.33 3.91 -19.93
C LYS A 245 -5.31 2.76 -19.88
N LYS A 246 -4.19 2.96 -19.20
CA LYS A 246 -3.05 2.03 -19.13
C LYS A 246 -2.39 2.07 -17.73
N PRO A 247 -1.66 1.01 -17.34
CA PRO A 247 -0.93 0.97 -16.08
C PRO A 247 0.05 2.15 -15.97
N VAL A 248 0.11 2.74 -14.79
CA VAL A 248 0.99 3.87 -14.47
C VAL A 248 1.94 3.48 -13.35
N LEU A 249 3.23 3.54 -13.64
CA LEU A 249 4.28 3.38 -12.63
C LEU A 249 4.24 4.56 -11.66
N VAL A 250 4.17 4.29 -10.36
CA VAL A 250 4.11 5.29 -9.28
C VAL A 250 5.28 5.21 -8.31
N GLY A 251 6.11 4.17 -8.40
CA GLY A 251 7.27 3.99 -7.54
C GLY A 251 8.00 2.67 -7.79
N TYR A 252 8.95 2.37 -6.92
CA TYR A 252 9.68 1.10 -6.89
C TYR A 252 9.78 0.60 -5.45
N SER A 253 9.58 -0.69 -5.25
CA SER A 253 9.76 -1.35 -3.96
C SER A 253 11.24 -1.59 -3.68
N PHE A 254 11.61 -1.76 -2.41
CA PHE A 254 13.02 -1.94 -2.05
C PHE A 254 13.63 -3.30 -2.45
N ASP A 255 12.84 -4.24 -2.98
CA ASP A 255 13.33 -5.43 -3.66
C ASP A 255 13.57 -5.22 -5.18
N GLY A 256 13.30 -4.00 -5.67
CA GLY A 256 13.67 -3.52 -7.01
C GLY A 256 12.57 -3.60 -8.06
N TYR A 257 11.38 -4.11 -7.74
CA TYR A 257 10.26 -4.16 -8.69
C TYR A 257 9.52 -2.83 -8.79
N GLY A 258 8.98 -2.55 -9.97
CA GLY A 258 8.06 -1.43 -10.17
C GLY A 258 6.77 -1.58 -9.37
N ILE A 259 6.22 -0.45 -8.94
CA ILE A 259 4.94 -0.32 -8.26
C ILE A 259 4.00 0.48 -9.17
N TYR A 260 2.87 -0.10 -9.54
CA TYR A 260 1.91 0.47 -10.48
C TYR A 260 0.55 0.75 -9.83
N ASP A 261 -0.25 1.57 -10.50
CA ASP A 261 -1.68 1.71 -10.22
C ASP A 261 -2.47 0.45 -10.58
N ASN A 262 -3.74 0.40 -10.18
CA ASN A 262 -4.61 -0.75 -10.38
C ASN A 262 -5.31 -0.79 -11.75
N ILE A 263 -4.67 -0.28 -12.81
CA ILE A 263 -5.22 -0.23 -14.16
C ILE A 263 -4.46 -1.17 -15.08
N ALA A 264 -5.17 -2.09 -15.75
CA ALA A 264 -4.60 -2.98 -16.75
C ALA A 264 -4.45 -2.31 -18.13
N MET A 265 -3.69 -2.93 -19.04
CA MET A 265 -3.43 -2.40 -20.40
C MET A 265 -4.67 -2.19 -21.27
N ASN A 266 -5.78 -2.86 -20.96
CA ASN A 266 -7.08 -2.69 -21.62
C ASN A 266 -7.95 -1.59 -20.96
N GLY A 267 -7.42 -0.89 -19.95
CA GLY A 267 -8.12 0.16 -19.20
C GLY A 267 -9.07 -0.34 -18.11
N THR A 268 -9.17 -1.65 -17.89
CA THR A 268 -9.98 -2.21 -16.79
C THR A 268 -9.24 -2.12 -15.45
N THR A 269 -10.00 -2.02 -14.37
CA THR A 269 -9.45 -2.07 -13.01
C THR A 269 -9.10 -3.51 -12.65
N ILE A 270 -7.89 -3.72 -12.14
CA ILE A 270 -7.45 -5.00 -11.61
C ILE A 270 -8.17 -5.22 -10.27
N PRO A 271 -8.89 -6.34 -10.07
CA PRO A 271 -9.48 -6.63 -8.78
C PRO A 271 -8.42 -7.19 -7.83
N VAL A 272 -8.57 -6.92 -6.53
CA VAL A 272 -7.71 -7.49 -5.46
C VAL A 272 -7.58 -9.01 -5.57
N SER A 273 -8.63 -9.71 -6.00
CA SER A 273 -8.62 -11.17 -6.16
C SER A 273 -7.72 -11.69 -7.29
N ALA A 274 -7.19 -10.81 -8.14
CA ALA A 274 -6.20 -11.15 -9.17
C ALA A 274 -4.76 -10.97 -8.68
N LEU A 275 -4.56 -10.38 -7.49
CA LEU A 275 -3.25 -10.14 -6.91
C LEU A 275 -2.80 -11.33 -6.06
N ASP A 276 -1.49 -11.52 -5.93
CA ASP A 276 -0.90 -12.47 -4.98
C ASP A 276 -0.91 -11.96 -3.53
N GLU A 277 -0.34 -12.75 -2.62
CA GLU A 277 -0.28 -12.43 -1.19
C GLU A 277 0.48 -11.13 -0.86
N CYS A 278 1.37 -10.67 -1.75
CA CYS A 278 2.19 -9.47 -1.60
C CYS A 278 1.66 -8.26 -2.36
N ASN A 279 0.44 -8.33 -2.91
CA ASN A 279 -0.13 -7.34 -3.83
C ASN A 279 0.59 -7.26 -5.19
N GLY A 280 1.20 -8.35 -5.63
CA GLY A 280 1.83 -8.49 -6.93
C GLY A 280 0.95 -9.12 -8.00
N ILE A 281 1.36 -8.97 -9.25
CA ILE A 281 0.79 -9.67 -10.41
C ILE A 281 1.82 -9.76 -11.53
N VAL A 282 1.73 -10.79 -12.37
CA VAL A 282 2.42 -10.83 -13.67
C VAL A 282 1.47 -10.33 -14.74
N SER A 283 1.70 -9.12 -15.27
CA SER A 283 0.85 -8.53 -16.29
C SER A 283 1.62 -7.63 -17.27
N SER A 284 1.00 -7.28 -18.39
CA SER A 284 1.61 -6.36 -19.37
C SER A 284 1.55 -4.92 -18.85
N VAL A 285 2.66 -4.18 -18.95
CA VAL A 285 2.74 -2.75 -18.63
C VAL A 285 3.51 -1.98 -19.70
N PRO A 286 3.36 -0.64 -19.80
CA PRO A 286 4.09 0.16 -20.78
C PRO A 286 5.61 0.03 -20.64
N GLY A 287 6.31 -0.01 -21.77
CA GLY A 287 7.78 -0.08 -21.79
C GLY A 287 8.37 -1.50 -21.81
N TYR A 288 7.53 -2.53 -21.70
CA TYR A 288 7.95 -3.94 -21.71
C TYR A 288 7.33 -4.71 -22.89
N SER A 289 8.13 -5.56 -23.53
CA SER A 289 7.70 -6.41 -24.64
C SER A 289 6.97 -7.69 -24.20
N LYS A 290 7.04 -8.02 -22.91
CA LYS A 290 6.41 -9.18 -22.29
C LYS A 290 5.72 -8.74 -20.99
N ALA A 291 4.78 -9.55 -20.51
CA ALA A 291 4.23 -9.39 -19.17
C ALA A 291 5.34 -9.56 -18.12
N ILE A 292 5.31 -8.71 -17.11
CA ILE A 292 6.30 -8.70 -16.03
C ILE A 292 5.63 -8.77 -14.67
N TYR A 293 6.34 -9.29 -13.68
CA TYR A 293 5.94 -9.15 -12.30
C TYR A 293 6.15 -7.71 -11.82
N HIS A 294 5.14 -7.15 -11.17
CA HIS A 294 5.17 -5.85 -10.52
C HIS A 294 4.16 -5.80 -9.37
N TYR A 295 4.32 -4.84 -8.46
CA TYR A 295 3.34 -4.60 -7.39
C TYR A 295 2.24 -3.65 -7.83
N ILE A 296 1.07 -3.79 -7.21
CA ILE A 296 -0.09 -2.94 -7.40
C ILE A 296 -0.41 -2.21 -6.10
N LEU A 297 -0.57 -0.89 -6.17
CA LEU A 297 -1.28 -0.14 -5.15
C LEU A 297 -2.75 -0.06 -5.53
N GLU A 298 -3.60 -0.63 -4.69
CA GLU A 298 -5.05 -0.63 -4.89
C GLU A 298 -5.72 0.56 -4.22
N ASN A 299 -6.85 0.99 -4.78
CA ASN A 299 -7.70 2.00 -4.17
C ASN A 299 -8.78 1.35 -3.28
N VAL A 300 -8.31 0.71 -2.20
CA VAL A 300 -9.13 -0.02 -1.23
C VAL A 300 -8.83 0.41 0.19
N LYS A 301 -9.70 0.01 1.13
CA LYS A 301 -9.67 0.41 2.55
C LYS A 301 -9.38 -0.78 3.46
N ASN A 302 -8.53 -1.68 3.02
CA ASN A 302 -8.14 -2.88 3.76
C ASN A 302 -6.64 -3.10 3.57
N GLU A 303 -6.10 -4.19 4.11
CA GLU A 303 -4.66 -4.48 4.04
C GLU A 303 -4.11 -4.69 2.62
N HIS A 304 -4.93 -4.60 1.57
CA HIS A 304 -4.49 -4.57 0.18
C HIS A 304 -4.29 -3.15 -0.36
N SER A 305 -4.38 -2.08 0.44
CA SER A 305 -4.07 -0.74 -0.08
C SER A 305 -2.60 -0.58 -0.46
N SER A 306 -1.69 -1.32 0.19
CA SER A 306 -0.25 -1.34 -0.07
C SER A 306 0.34 -2.75 0.08
N LEU A 307 1.62 -2.90 -0.21
CA LEU A 307 2.34 -4.17 -0.16
C LEU A 307 2.48 -4.65 1.29
N ARG A 308 2.33 -5.96 1.48
CA ARG A 308 2.52 -6.62 2.78
C ARG A 308 3.76 -7.51 2.82
N CYS A 309 4.35 -7.80 1.67
CA CYS A 309 5.57 -8.57 1.54
C CYS A 309 6.28 -8.28 0.22
N PHE A 310 7.48 -8.83 0.09
CA PHE A 310 8.33 -8.78 -1.08
C PHE A 310 8.50 -10.19 -1.66
N HIS A 311 8.30 -10.33 -2.97
CA HIS A 311 8.74 -11.49 -3.74
C HIS A 311 10.20 -11.38 -4.19
N GLY A 312 10.79 -10.19 -4.24
CA GLY A 312 12.18 -10.04 -4.61
C GLY A 312 13.14 -10.23 -3.45
N VAL A 313 14.42 -10.42 -3.78
CA VAL A 313 15.50 -10.27 -2.81
C VAL A 313 15.60 -8.78 -2.43
N VAL A 314 15.28 -8.47 -1.18
CA VAL A 314 15.30 -7.12 -0.63
C VAL A 314 16.71 -6.52 -0.74
N SER A 315 16.83 -5.32 -1.31
CA SER A 315 18.10 -4.62 -1.48
C SER A 315 18.54 -3.92 -0.18
N SER A 316 19.82 -3.51 -0.13
CA SER A 316 20.36 -2.71 0.99
C SER A 316 19.67 -1.35 1.16
N ALA A 317 19.00 -0.83 0.11
CA ALA A 317 18.18 0.36 0.20
C ALA A 317 17.13 0.26 1.31
N TYR A 318 16.58 -0.93 1.54
CA TYR A 318 15.61 -1.18 2.59
C TYR A 318 16.21 -0.91 3.98
N THR A 319 17.36 -1.54 4.29
CA THR A 319 18.05 -1.34 5.56
C THR A 319 18.50 0.11 5.75
N GLN A 320 18.88 0.79 4.68
CA GLN A 320 19.26 2.20 4.70
C GLN A 320 18.07 3.11 5.00
N ALA A 321 16.90 2.83 4.41
CA ALA A 321 15.68 3.57 4.66
C ALA A 321 15.21 3.43 6.12
N LEU A 322 15.29 2.23 6.69
CA LEU A 322 15.04 2.01 8.13
C LEU A 322 16.03 2.80 9.00
N GLN A 323 17.32 2.78 8.65
CA GLN A 323 18.34 3.52 9.39
C GLN A 323 18.08 5.03 9.34
N ASN A 324 17.68 5.56 8.19
CA ASN A 324 17.31 6.96 8.02
C ASN A 324 16.12 7.34 8.92
N MET A 325 15.06 6.53 8.93
CA MET A 325 13.90 6.73 9.82
C MET A 325 14.32 6.74 11.29
N VAL A 326 15.17 5.79 11.73
CA VAL A 326 15.67 5.72 13.11
C VAL A 326 16.55 6.94 13.46
N ASN A 327 17.41 7.38 12.55
CA ASN A 327 18.25 8.57 12.75
C ASN A 327 17.40 9.84 12.88
N ASN A 328 16.36 9.94 12.06
CA ASN A 328 15.40 11.03 12.11
C ASN A 328 14.67 11.07 13.45
N ALA A 329 14.30 9.92 13.99
CA ALA A 329 13.67 9.81 15.30
C ALA A 329 14.58 10.22 16.46
N LYS A 330 15.90 10.02 16.32
CA LYS A 330 16.89 10.40 17.33
C LYS A 330 17.35 11.86 17.23
N GLY A 331 16.94 12.60 16.20
CA GLY A 331 17.42 13.96 15.94
C GLY A 331 18.90 14.02 15.51
N GLY A 332 19.48 12.91 15.05
CA GLY A 332 20.88 12.87 14.61
C GLY A 332 21.09 13.49 13.23
N PRO A 333 22.29 14.00 12.92
CA PRO A 333 22.61 14.48 11.58
C PRO A 333 22.54 13.33 10.56
N PRO A 334 22.13 13.58 9.30
CA PRO A 334 22.15 12.57 8.25
C PRO A 334 23.57 12.07 8.03
N GLN A 335 23.79 10.75 8.01
CA GLN A 335 25.07 10.20 7.56
C GLN A 335 25.14 10.27 6.04
N GLY A 336 26.10 11.04 5.51
CA GLY A 336 26.47 11.04 4.08
C GLY A 336 26.52 12.39 3.36
N GLY A 337 26.23 13.50 4.03
CA GLY A 337 26.41 14.86 3.47
C GLY A 337 27.60 15.60 4.11
N PRO A 338 28.22 16.57 3.42
CA PRO A 338 29.21 17.46 4.04
C PRO A 338 28.60 18.24 5.23
N PRO A 339 29.39 18.63 6.24
CA PRO A 339 28.87 19.16 7.50
C PRO A 339 28.06 20.46 7.29
N PRO A 340 26.87 20.62 7.90
CA PRO A 340 26.18 21.90 7.90
C PRO A 340 26.89 22.91 8.80
N GLN A 341 27.04 24.14 8.33
CA GLN A 341 27.52 25.25 9.14
C GLN A 341 26.49 25.61 10.23
N THR A 342 27.01 25.66 11.46
CA THR A 342 26.51 26.25 12.71
C THR A 342 25.13 26.93 12.70
N SER A 343 24.19 26.40 13.49
CA SER A 343 23.23 27.22 14.26
C SER A 343 22.80 26.51 15.55
N SER A 344 22.69 27.31 16.61
CA SER A 344 22.63 26.95 18.04
C SER A 344 21.33 26.23 18.47
N PRO A 345 21.33 25.43 19.56
CA PRO A 345 20.20 24.59 19.94
C PRO A 345 19.18 25.34 20.82
N SER A 346 17.96 25.51 20.32
CA SER A 346 16.81 25.84 21.16
C SER A 346 16.14 24.54 21.64
N HIS A 347 16.13 24.38 22.96
CA HIS A 347 15.47 23.31 23.71
C HIS A 347 14.04 23.04 23.20
N MET A 348 13.82 21.90 22.54
CA MET A 348 12.49 21.32 22.37
C MET A 348 12.37 20.06 23.25
N ASN A 349 11.21 19.96 23.90
CA ASN A 349 10.84 18.96 24.90
C ASN A 349 10.88 17.52 24.32
N THR A 350 12.03 16.86 24.43
CA THR A 350 12.34 15.51 23.92
C THR A 350 11.68 14.37 24.73
N GLY A 351 11.01 14.67 25.85
CA GLY A 351 10.53 13.66 26.80
C GLY A 351 9.31 12.84 26.37
N ARG A 352 8.49 13.34 25.43
CA ARG A 352 7.30 12.61 24.94
C ARG A 352 7.53 11.86 23.63
N PHE A 353 8.51 12.27 22.83
CA PHE A 353 8.79 11.68 21.50
C PHE A 353 9.75 10.49 21.56
N ALA A 354 10.52 10.39 22.64
CA ALA A 354 11.29 9.19 22.94
C ALA A 354 10.37 7.96 23.11
N ALA A 355 9.14 8.13 23.61
CA ALA A 355 8.21 7.02 23.86
C ALA A 355 7.71 6.31 22.58
N THR A 356 7.69 6.97 21.42
CA THR A 356 7.23 6.35 20.15
C THR A 356 8.33 5.52 19.49
N ALA A 357 9.57 6.05 19.47
CA ALA A 357 10.75 5.30 19.01
C ALA A 357 11.18 4.23 20.03
N GLN A 358 11.05 4.51 21.33
CA GLN A 358 11.21 3.52 22.39
C GLN A 358 10.04 2.54 22.41
N GLY A 359 8.84 2.88 21.94
CA GLY A 359 7.73 1.92 21.81
C GLY A 359 7.98 0.88 20.71
N LEU A 360 8.50 1.33 19.57
CA LEU A 360 8.95 0.47 18.47
C LEU A 360 10.23 -0.32 18.82
N ALA A 361 11.12 0.23 19.66
CA ALA A 361 12.33 -0.45 20.15
C ALA A 361 12.13 -1.31 21.43
N ALA A 362 11.15 -1.01 22.27
CA ALA A 362 10.86 -1.72 23.53
C ALA A 362 9.93 -2.92 23.32
N ASN A 363 9.21 -2.98 22.20
CA ASN A 363 8.55 -4.21 21.75
C ASN A 363 9.48 -5.15 20.98
N SER A 364 10.77 -5.03 21.25
CA SER A 364 11.81 -5.85 20.69
C SER A 364 11.60 -7.36 20.92
N GLY A 365 10.92 -7.71 22.01
CA GLY A 365 10.56 -9.10 22.31
C GLY A 365 9.45 -9.72 21.45
N LYS A 366 8.78 -8.95 20.58
CA LYS A 366 7.62 -9.43 19.79
C LYS A 366 7.82 -9.41 18.28
N ASP A 367 8.89 -8.79 17.78
CA ASP A 367 9.22 -8.78 16.36
C ASP A 367 10.65 -9.28 16.15
N ALA A 368 10.78 -10.61 16.18
CA ALA A 368 12.07 -11.31 16.13
C ALA A 368 12.87 -10.98 14.86
N LEU A 369 12.20 -10.58 13.77
CA LEU A 369 12.83 -10.27 12.50
C LEU A 369 13.51 -8.89 12.53
N LEU A 370 12.80 -7.86 12.98
CA LEU A 370 13.34 -6.50 13.16
C LEU A 370 14.48 -6.51 14.17
N LEU A 371 14.37 -7.31 15.23
CA LEU A 371 15.44 -7.47 16.19
C LEU A 371 16.63 -8.27 15.70
N ALA A 372 16.41 -9.33 14.92
CA ALA A 372 17.49 -10.07 14.31
C ALA A 372 18.25 -9.19 13.30
N GLN A 373 17.53 -8.37 12.51
CA GLN A 373 18.10 -7.45 11.54
C GLN A 373 18.88 -6.31 12.21
N LEU A 374 18.34 -5.70 13.28
CA LEU A 374 19.06 -4.68 14.05
C LEU A 374 20.27 -5.26 14.81
N LYS A 375 20.16 -6.48 15.37
CA LYS A 375 21.26 -7.16 16.07
C LYS A 375 22.36 -7.70 15.14
N SER A 376 22.03 -8.05 13.89
CA SER A 376 23.05 -8.40 12.89
C SER A 376 23.86 -7.17 12.45
N LEU A 377 23.27 -5.98 12.51
CA LEU A 377 23.93 -4.72 12.14
C LEU A 377 24.91 -4.22 13.22
N THR A 378 24.72 -4.58 14.49
CA THR A 378 25.63 -4.19 15.60
C THR A 378 26.78 -5.15 15.85
N LYS A 379 26.83 -6.31 15.16
CA LYS A 379 27.92 -7.30 15.30
C LYS A 379 29.15 -7.04 14.41
N ASN A 380 29.09 -6.05 13.51
CA ASN A 380 30.16 -5.77 12.53
C ASN A 380 30.91 -4.45 12.74
N THR A 381 30.84 -3.85 13.93
CA THR A 381 31.82 -2.82 14.35
C THR A 381 32.87 -3.47 15.24
N PRO A 382 34.12 -3.66 14.78
CA PRO A 382 35.25 -3.82 15.70
C PRO A 382 35.39 -2.55 16.53
N CYS A 383 35.80 -2.73 17.79
CA CYS A 383 36.05 -1.68 18.78
C CYS A 383 36.90 -0.51 18.27
#